data_AF-A0A7C5N4B8-F1
#
_entry.id   AF-A0A7C5N4B8-F1
#
_cell.length_a   1.000
_cell.length_b   1.000
_cell.length_c   1.000
_cell.angle_alpha   90.00
_cell.angle_beta   90.00
_cell.angle_gamma   90.00
#
_symmetry.space_group_name_H-M   'P 1'
#
loop_
_entity.id
_entity.type
_entity.pdbx_description
1 polymer ?
#
loop_
_entity_poly.entity_id
_entity_poly.type
_entity_poly.pdbx_seq_one_letter_code
_entity_poly.pdbx_strand_id
1 'polypeptide(L)'
;MPTYRTLAGEELEYPEPSKQLARFIGRLNEAVNDPDVGADEMTDLVYGPDNPLLGPSTSALPERRSVSLETLADPTWHMMLDLLEAKRIAIAEASPTMRLEHAGELLGITPDAVRKAAIAGHLDGEKHGNRWYVSPGSVATYRERVRRRGPRPNATPLLIRCGSVKGASLSVKSANPAAKKRVRKQIAAAGSAGYCFWLE
;
A
#
# COMPACT_ATOMS: atom_id res chain seq x y z
N MET A 1 8.10 -12.34 39.48
CA MET A 1 8.48 -11.68 38.22
C MET A 1 7.20 -11.28 37.54
N PRO A 2 7.08 -10.02 37.08
CA PRO A 2 5.93 -9.59 36.29
C PRO A 2 5.81 -10.42 35.00
N THR A 3 4.58 -10.59 34.54
CA THR A 3 4.27 -11.27 33.27
C THR A 3 3.50 -10.32 32.36
N TYR A 4 3.72 -10.45 31.06
CA TYR A 4 3.02 -9.71 30.01
C TYR A 4 2.49 -10.69 28.97
N ARG A 5 1.26 -10.50 28.51
CA ARG A 5 0.69 -11.34 27.45
C ARG A 5 0.79 -10.61 26.11
N THR A 6 1.55 -11.18 25.19
CA THR A 6 1.77 -10.62 23.85
C THR A 6 0.51 -10.69 22.98
N LEU A 7 0.52 -9.96 21.87
CA LEU A 7 -0.52 -10.05 20.85
C LEU A 7 -0.67 -11.47 20.26
N ALA A 8 0.43 -12.23 20.22
CA ALA A 8 0.42 -13.63 19.80
C ALA A 8 -0.21 -14.58 20.85
N GLY A 9 -0.52 -14.07 22.04
CA GLY A 9 -1.08 -14.83 23.15
C GLY A 9 -0.04 -15.53 24.02
N GLU A 10 1.25 -15.34 23.75
CA GLU A 10 2.37 -15.87 24.54
C GLU A 10 2.56 -15.07 25.83
N GLU A 11 2.91 -15.74 26.91
CA GLU A 11 3.29 -15.08 28.17
C GLU A 11 4.80 -14.82 28.21
N LEU A 12 5.16 -13.57 28.39
CA LEU A 12 6.52 -13.09 28.49
C LEU A 12 6.81 -12.71 29.95
N GLU A 13 7.73 -13.44 30.56
CA GLU A 13 8.27 -13.08 31.87
C GLU A 13 9.41 -12.09 31.71
N TYR A 14 9.43 -11.04 32.53
CA TYR A 14 10.50 -10.06 32.51
C TYR A 14 11.00 -9.73 33.94
N PRO A 15 12.25 -9.26 34.07
CA PRO A 15 12.79 -8.86 35.37
C PRO A 15 11.95 -7.76 36.01
N GLU A 16 11.96 -7.68 37.34
CA GLU A 16 11.32 -6.57 38.05
C GLU A 16 11.95 -5.25 37.58
N PRO A 17 11.17 -4.34 36.95
CA PRO A 17 11.74 -3.14 36.35
C PRO A 17 12.21 -2.16 37.41
N SER A 18 13.26 -1.40 37.10
CA SER A 18 13.67 -0.27 37.93
C SER A 18 12.54 0.76 38.04
N LYS A 19 12.53 1.60 39.09
CA LYS A 19 11.48 2.64 39.26
C LYS A 19 11.34 3.56 38.04
N GLN A 20 12.43 3.86 37.35
CA GLN A 20 12.42 4.69 36.14
C GLN A 20 11.81 3.92 34.96
N LEU A 21 12.21 2.67 34.76
CA LEU A 21 11.69 1.81 33.71
C LEU A 21 10.19 1.50 33.92
N ALA A 22 9.77 1.23 35.16
CA ALA A 22 8.36 1.03 35.49
C ALA A 22 7.49 2.24 35.14
N ARG A 23 7.97 3.46 35.44
CA ARG A 23 7.29 4.71 35.03
C ARG A 23 7.23 4.86 33.52
N PHE A 24 8.33 4.53 32.82
CA PHE A 24 8.39 4.57 31.37
C PHE A 24 7.39 3.59 30.73
N ILE A 25 7.32 2.36 31.24
CA ILE A 25 6.33 1.34 30.82
C ILE A 25 4.91 1.83 31.08
N GLY A 26 4.66 2.49 32.22
CA GLY A 26 3.38 3.14 32.50
C GLY A 26 2.96 4.14 31.42
N ARG A 27 3.86 5.06 31.05
CA ARG A 27 3.62 6.03 29.96
C ARG A 27 3.36 5.35 28.61
N LEU A 28 4.10 4.28 28.29
CA LEU A 28 3.87 3.52 27.06
C LEU A 28 2.48 2.89 27.03
N ASN A 29 2.04 2.29 28.14
CA ASN A 29 0.69 1.71 28.23
C ASN A 29 -0.40 2.78 28.10
N GLU A 30 -0.21 3.96 28.69
CA GLU A 30 -1.12 5.10 28.50
C GLU A 30 -1.17 5.51 27.02
N ALA A 31 -0.02 5.69 26.37
CA ALA A 31 0.10 6.08 24.97
C ALA A 31 -0.51 5.06 23.98
N VAL A 32 -0.42 3.76 24.28
CA VAL A 32 -1.06 2.71 23.45
C VAL A 32 -2.58 2.92 23.42
N ASN A 33 -3.18 3.24 24.56
CA ASN A 33 -4.63 3.38 24.70
C ASN A 33 -5.15 4.78 24.32
N ASP A 34 -4.27 5.76 24.18
CA ASP A 34 -4.65 7.14 23.84
C ASP A 34 -4.91 7.29 22.32
N PRO A 35 -6.14 7.57 21.86
CA PRO A 35 -6.45 7.71 20.44
C PRO A 35 -5.73 8.89 19.76
N ASP A 36 -5.28 9.90 20.52
CA ASP A 36 -4.61 11.07 19.98
C ASP A 36 -3.11 10.82 19.69
N VAL A 37 -2.53 9.78 20.30
CA VAL A 37 -1.14 9.40 20.05
C VAL A 37 -1.03 8.59 18.76
N GLY A 38 -0.19 9.05 17.83
CA GLY A 38 0.09 8.37 16.56
C GLY A 38 1.13 7.24 16.68
N ALA A 39 1.24 6.41 15.63
CA ALA A 39 2.28 5.36 15.57
C ALA A 39 3.70 5.94 15.52
N ASP A 40 3.89 7.09 14.88
CA ASP A 40 5.19 7.77 14.80
C ASP A 40 5.60 8.32 16.17
N GLU A 41 4.66 8.94 16.90
CA GLU A 41 4.90 9.43 18.25
C GLU A 41 5.20 8.27 19.22
N MET A 42 4.48 7.16 19.12
CA MET A 42 4.79 5.93 19.87
C MET A 42 6.18 5.39 19.52
N THR A 43 6.58 5.46 18.25
CA THR A 43 7.92 5.06 17.80
C THR A 43 8.98 5.98 18.42
N ASP A 44 8.76 7.29 18.38
CA ASP A 44 9.69 8.27 18.95
C ASP A 44 9.78 8.14 20.48
N LEU A 45 8.71 7.77 21.17
CA LEU A 45 8.74 7.46 22.60
C LEU A 45 9.61 6.22 22.90
N VAL A 46 9.44 5.13 22.14
CA VAL A 46 10.20 3.87 22.32
C VAL A 46 11.68 4.04 21.99
N TYR A 47 12.02 4.73 20.90
CA TYR A 47 13.41 4.92 20.44
C TYR A 47 14.06 6.22 20.94
N GLY A 48 13.31 6.99 21.74
CA GLY A 48 13.70 8.32 22.20
C GLY A 48 14.72 8.32 23.36
N PRO A 49 15.25 9.51 23.70
CA PRO A 49 16.25 9.67 24.75
C PRO A 49 15.75 9.31 26.15
N ASP A 50 14.43 9.26 26.32
CA ASP A 50 13.69 8.97 27.55
C ASP A 50 13.63 7.49 27.90
N ASN A 51 13.91 6.58 26.95
CA ASN A 51 13.86 5.14 27.20
C ASN A 51 15.09 4.69 28.01
N PRO A 52 14.93 4.24 29.26
CA PRO A 52 16.05 3.88 30.11
C PRO A 52 16.74 2.57 29.72
N LEU A 53 16.18 1.78 28.80
CA LEU A 53 16.83 0.55 28.28
C LEU A 53 17.85 0.83 27.17
N LEU A 54 17.84 2.03 26.59
CA LEU A 54 18.67 2.33 25.43
C LEU A 54 20.00 2.94 25.84
N GLY A 55 21.06 2.51 25.16
CA GLY A 55 22.42 3.02 25.38
C GLY A 55 22.61 4.45 24.86
N PRO A 56 23.71 5.11 25.21
CA PRO A 56 24.07 6.41 24.64
C PRO A 56 24.11 6.35 23.11
N SER A 57 23.64 7.42 22.45
CA SER A 57 23.61 7.50 20.99
C SER A 57 25.02 7.32 20.40
N THR A 58 25.20 6.34 19.52
CA THR A 58 26.50 5.95 18.95
C THR A 58 26.83 6.63 17.61
N SER A 59 26.26 7.81 17.34
CA SER A 59 26.78 8.83 16.39
C SER A 59 26.34 8.84 14.90
N ALA A 60 25.04 8.79 14.64
CA ALA A 60 24.50 9.36 13.38
C ALA A 60 23.22 10.18 13.55
N LEU A 61 22.44 9.91 14.61
CA LEU A 61 21.20 10.60 14.93
C LEU A 61 21.22 10.94 16.43
N PRO A 62 21.64 12.16 16.83
CA PRO A 62 21.81 12.50 18.25
C PRO A 62 20.49 12.47 19.03
N GLU A 63 19.37 12.69 18.35
CA GLU A 63 18.01 12.62 18.90
C GLU A 63 17.56 11.18 19.22
N ARG A 64 18.27 10.15 18.74
CA ARG A 64 17.89 8.74 18.90
C ARG A 64 18.93 7.97 19.69
N ARG A 65 18.45 7.14 20.61
CA ARG A 65 19.30 6.20 21.36
C ARG A 65 19.52 4.94 20.53
N SER A 66 20.67 4.29 20.72
CA SER A 66 20.99 3.06 20.01
C SER A 66 20.51 1.84 20.79
N VAL A 67 19.89 0.90 20.07
CA VAL A 67 19.56 -0.43 20.58
C VAL A 67 20.84 -1.26 20.60
N SER A 68 21.30 -1.69 21.78
CA SER A 68 22.47 -2.57 21.92
C SER A 68 22.05 -4.05 21.80
N LEU A 69 23.03 -4.95 21.68
CA LEU A 69 22.75 -6.39 21.75
C LEU A 69 22.17 -6.79 23.11
N GLU A 70 22.55 -6.09 24.18
CA GLU A 70 21.99 -6.32 25.52
C GLU A 70 20.51 -5.90 25.58
N THR A 71 20.16 -4.76 25.00
CA THR A 71 18.76 -4.33 24.87
C THR A 71 17.95 -5.35 24.07
N LEU A 72 18.50 -5.88 22.97
CA LEU A 72 17.81 -6.90 22.16
C LEU A 72 17.59 -8.22 22.90
N ALA A 73 18.39 -8.52 23.93
CA ALA A 73 18.23 -9.72 24.74
C ALA A 73 17.27 -9.52 25.93
N ASP A 74 16.87 -8.27 26.22
CA ASP A 74 15.98 -7.95 27.34
C ASP A 74 14.51 -8.25 26.98
N PRO A 75 13.79 -9.11 27.73
CA PRO A 75 12.37 -9.38 27.48
C PRO A 75 11.50 -8.11 27.57
N THR A 76 11.89 -7.12 28.38
CA THR A 76 11.18 -5.84 28.47
C THR A 76 11.20 -5.10 27.14
N TRP A 77 12.28 -5.22 26.36
CA TRP A 77 12.36 -4.63 25.03
C TRP A 77 11.35 -5.27 24.07
N HIS A 78 11.21 -6.59 24.11
CA HIS A 78 10.22 -7.31 23.30
C HIS A 78 8.78 -6.94 23.66
N MET A 79 8.48 -6.76 24.96
CA MET A 79 7.20 -6.20 25.41
C MET A 79 6.95 -4.81 24.81
N MET A 80 7.94 -3.91 24.80
CA MET A 80 7.78 -2.58 24.21
C MET A 80 7.51 -2.62 22.70
N LEU A 81 8.15 -3.54 21.98
CA LEU A 81 7.89 -3.75 20.55
C LEU A 81 6.48 -4.29 20.30
N ASP A 82 6.01 -5.20 21.14
CA ASP A 82 4.64 -5.73 21.07
C ASP A 82 3.60 -4.63 21.34
N LEU A 83 3.84 -3.75 22.32
CA LEU A 83 3.00 -2.56 22.57
C LEU A 83 2.98 -1.59 21.37
N LEU A 84 4.12 -1.35 20.73
CA LEU A 84 4.20 -0.54 19.52
C LEU A 84 3.37 -1.16 18.37
N GLU A 85 3.43 -2.49 18.22
CA GLU A 85 2.65 -3.19 17.22
C GLU A 85 1.15 -3.18 17.55
N ALA A 86 0.79 -3.31 18.83
CA ALA A 86 -0.59 -3.19 19.30
C ALA A 86 -1.16 -1.82 18.93
N LYS A 87 -0.36 -0.77 19.07
CA LYS A 87 -0.75 0.58 18.66
C LYS A 87 -0.97 0.68 17.15
N ARG A 88 -0.10 0.10 16.34
CA ARG A 88 -0.24 0.09 14.88
C ARG A 88 -1.50 -0.64 14.43
N ILE A 89 -1.80 -1.78 15.05
CA ILE A 89 -3.03 -2.53 14.80
C ILE A 89 -4.24 -1.68 15.18
N ALA A 90 -4.25 -1.07 16.38
CA ALA A 90 -5.35 -0.22 16.82
C ALA A 90 -5.60 0.96 15.86
N ILE A 91 -4.54 1.61 15.37
CA ILE A 91 -4.65 2.69 14.37
C ILE A 91 -5.15 2.15 13.03
N ALA A 92 -4.68 0.97 12.59
CA ALA A 92 -5.13 0.35 11.35
C ALA A 92 -6.63 -0.04 11.43
N GLU A 93 -7.09 -0.56 12.56
CA GLU A 93 -8.49 -0.89 12.81
C GLU A 93 -9.37 0.36 12.94
N ALA A 94 -8.84 1.42 13.56
CA ALA A 94 -9.50 2.72 13.67
C ALA A 94 -9.48 3.51 12.36
N SER A 95 -8.63 3.13 11.40
CA SER A 95 -8.48 3.86 10.14
C SER A 95 -9.81 3.85 9.39
N PRO A 96 -10.38 5.03 9.07
CA PRO A 96 -11.70 5.11 8.47
C PRO A 96 -11.66 4.46 7.09
N THR A 97 -12.21 3.26 6.96
CA THR A 97 -12.32 2.60 5.67
C THR A 97 -13.41 3.28 4.85
N MET A 98 -13.12 3.59 3.58
CA MET A 98 -14.09 4.20 2.68
C MET A 98 -14.58 3.22 1.63
N ARG A 99 -15.82 3.43 1.17
CA ARG A 99 -16.41 2.59 0.13
C ARG A 99 -15.79 2.86 -1.24
N LEU A 100 -15.82 1.87 -2.12
CA LEU A 100 -15.26 1.96 -3.47
C LEU A 100 -15.88 3.07 -4.31
N GLU A 101 -17.16 3.37 -4.11
CA GLU A 101 -17.85 4.43 -4.85
C GLU A 101 -17.22 5.78 -4.56
N HIS A 102 -17.02 6.10 -3.29
CA HIS A 102 -16.41 7.34 -2.86
C HIS A 102 -14.93 7.43 -3.26
N ALA A 103 -14.19 6.33 -3.16
CA ALA A 103 -12.80 6.28 -3.65
C ALA A 103 -12.73 6.53 -5.17
N GLY A 104 -13.69 6.01 -5.93
CA GLY A 104 -13.81 6.23 -7.37
C GLY A 104 -14.03 7.71 -7.71
N GLU A 105 -14.88 8.39 -6.95
CA GLU A 105 -15.11 9.84 -7.08
C GLU A 105 -13.82 10.64 -6.85
N LEU A 106 -13.06 10.33 -5.79
CA LEU A 106 -11.80 11.02 -5.46
C LEU A 106 -10.71 10.80 -6.51
N LEU A 107 -10.67 9.62 -7.11
CA LEU A 107 -9.68 9.26 -8.13
C LEU A 107 -10.11 9.63 -9.55
N GLY A 108 -11.40 9.90 -9.78
CA GLY A 108 -11.97 10.08 -11.11
C GLY A 108 -11.95 8.80 -11.95
N ILE A 109 -12.07 7.62 -11.34
CA ILE A 109 -12.12 6.32 -12.01
C ILE A 109 -13.34 5.51 -11.58
N THR A 110 -13.71 4.49 -12.36
CA THR A 110 -14.87 3.66 -12.02
C THR A 110 -14.62 2.81 -10.77
N PRO A 111 -15.65 2.51 -9.95
CA PRO A 111 -15.49 1.65 -8.77
C PRO A 111 -14.92 0.25 -9.09
N ASP A 112 -15.23 -0.30 -10.27
CA ASP A 112 -14.64 -1.56 -10.73
C ASP A 112 -13.13 -1.45 -10.99
N ALA A 113 -12.65 -0.31 -11.48
CA ALA A 113 -11.21 -0.04 -11.62
C ALA A 113 -10.52 0.09 -10.25
N VAL A 114 -11.17 0.74 -9.28
CA VAL A 114 -10.70 0.79 -7.88
C VAL A 114 -10.61 -0.62 -7.30
N ARG A 115 -11.65 -1.44 -7.47
CA ARG A 115 -11.67 -2.84 -7.03
C ARG A 115 -10.54 -3.65 -7.66
N LYS A 116 -10.34 -3.53 -8.97
CA LYS A 116 -9.24 -4.19 -9.69
C LYS A 116 -7.88 -3.75 -9.17
N ALA A 117 -7.71 -2.47 -8.85
CA ALA A 117 -6.49 -1.94 -8.27
C ALA A 117 -6.24 -2.48 -6.85
N ALA A 118 -7.28 -2.61 -6.02
CA ALA A 118 -7.20 -3.23 -4.70
C ALA A 118 -6.81 -4.72 -4.81
N ILE A 119 -7.48 -5.48 -5.68
CA ILE A 119 -7.15 -6.91 -5.94
C ILE A 119 -5.71 -7.06 -6.46
N ALA A 120 -5.23 -6.12 -7.26
CA ALA A 120 -3.86 -6.13 -7.77
C ALA A 120 -2.80 -5.67 -6.74
N GLY A 121 -3.20 -5.35 -5.50
CA GLY A 121 -2.29 -4.88 -4.44
C GLY A 121 -1.76 -3.46 -4.70
N HIS A 122 -2.45 -2.66 -5.51
CA HIS A 122 -2.08 -1.27 -5.73
C HIS A 122 -2.76 -0.31 -4.74
N LEU A 123 -3.89 -0.73 -4.17
CA LEU A 123 -4.61 -0.04 -3.09
C LEU A 123 -4.74 -1.00 -1.92
N ASP A 124 -4.59 -0.48 -0.71
CA ASP A 124 -4.88 -1.23 0.51
C ASP A 124 -6.40 -1.30 0.65
N GLY A 125 -6.94 -2.44 0.26
CA GLY A 125 -8.36 -2.71 0.28
C GLY A 125 -8.67 -4.02 0.97
N GLU A 126 -9.73 -4.00 1.76
CA GLU A 126 -10.22 -5.15 2.50
C GLU A 126 -11.64 -5.49 2.06
N LYS A 127 -11.97 -6.79 2.11
CA LYS A 127 -13.30 -7.28 1.80
C LYS A 127 -14.02 -7.63 3.10
N HIS A 128 -15.00 -6.81 3.50
CA HIS A 128 -15.88 -7.13 4.63
C HIS A 128 -17.21 -7.67 4.08
N GLY A 129 -17.42 -8.98 4.22
CA GLY A 129 -18.57 -9.69 3.66
C GLY A 129 -18.59 -9.66 2.13
N ASN A 130 -19.62 -9.04 1.53
CA ASN A 130 -19.74 -8.88 0.07
C ASN A 130 -19.35 -7.48 -0.43
N ARG A 131 -18.80 -6.63 0.43
CA ARG A 131 -18.39 -5.26 0.07
C ARG A 131 -16.89 -5.10 0.22
N TRP A 132 -16.33 -4.26 -0.64
CA TRP A 132 -14.93 -3.88 -0.60
C TRP A 132 -14.82 -2.48 -0.02
N TYR A 133 -13.80 -2.28 0.79
CA TYR A 133 -13.44 -1.00 1.37
C TYR A 133 -11.97 -0.73 1.08
N VAL A 134 -11.60 0.54 1.04
CA VAL A 134 -10.22 0.97 0.79
C VAL A 134 -9.80 2.02 1.80
N SER A 135 -8.51 2.03 2.15
CA SER A 135 -7.94 3.04 3.03
C SER A 135 -7.83 4.40 2.29
N PRO A 136 -8.34 5.51 2.87
CA PRO A 136 -8.20 6.85 2.32
C PRO A 136 -6.74 7.25 2.03
N GLY A 137 -5.80 6.86 2.90
CA GLY A 137 -4.37 7.13 2.70
C GLY A 137 -3.79 6.42 1.48
N SER A 138 -4.22 5.17 1.26
CA SER A 138 -3.82 4.40 0.08
C SER A 138 -4.38 5.02 -1.21
N VAL A 139 -5.62 5.53 -1.17
CA VAL A 139 -6.24 6.28 -2.27
C VAL A 139 -5.45 7.55 -2.61
N ALA A 140 -5.06 8.34 -1.60
CA ALA A 140 -4.25 9.55 -1.80
C ALA A 140 -2.89 9.23 -2.46
N THR A 141 -2.22 8.20 -1.98
CA THR A 141 -0.93 7.74 -2.52
C THR A 141 -1.06 7.19 -3.95
N TYR A 142 -2.13 6.42 -4.22
CA TYR A 142 -2.45 5.90 -5.54
C TYR A 142 -2.68 7.03 -6.55
N ARG A 143 -3.41 8.08 -6.16
CA ARG A 143 -3.67 9.27 -6.99
C ARG A 143 -2.37 9.91 -7.47
N GLU A 144 -1.43 10.10 -6.55
CA GLU A 144 -0.14 10.71 -6.86
C GLU A 144 0.69 9.84 -7.82
N ARG A 145 0.69 8.52 -7.60
CA ARG A 145 1.35 7.57 -8.51
C ARG A 145 0.74 7.56 -9.91
N VAL A 146 -0.59 7.65 -10.02
CA VAL A 146 -1.28 7.72 -11.33
C VAL A 146 -0.96 9.02 -12.04
N ARG A 147 -0.95 10.15 -11.32
CA ARG A 147 -0.55 11.46 -11.89
C ARG A 147 0.86 11.42 -12.49
N ARG A 148 1.82 10.83 -11.76
CA ARG A 148 3.21 10.71 -12.22
C ARG A 148 3.39 9.82 -13.46
N ARG A 149 2.47 8.88 -13.71
CA ARG A 149 2.55 8.00 -14.90
C ARG A 149 2.19 8.71 -16.21
N GLY A 150 1.79 9.98 -16.16
CA GLY A 150 1.37 10.76 -17.31
C GLY A 150 0.11 10.18 -17.97
N PRO A 151 -0.51 10.91 -18.91
CA PRO A 151 -1.48 10.29 -19.80
C PRO A 151 -0.78 9.12 -20.49
N ARG A 152 -1.31 7.89 -20.36
CA ARG A 152 -0.97 6.85 -21.33
C ARG A 152 -1.20 7.49 -22.70
N PRO A 153 -0.22 7.53 -23.61
CA PRO A 153 -0.42 8.14 -24.91
C PRO A 153 -1.69 7.53 -25.44
N ASN A 154 -2.72 8.38 -25.64
CA ASN A 154 -4.02 7.98 -26.12
C ASN A 154 -3.79 6.91 -27.17
N ALA A 155 -4.27 5.70 -26.92
CA ALA A 155 -4.13 4.59 -27.86
C ALA A 155 -4.63 5.15 -29.18
N THR A 156 -3.70 5.45 -30.10
CA THR A 156 -4.02 6.17 -31.33
C THR A 156 -5.14 5.38 -31.96
N PRO A 157 -6.33 5.98 -32.18
CA PRO A 157 -7.49 5.23 -32.62
C PRO A 157 -7.09 4.43 -33.86
N LEU A 158 -7.46 3.16 -33.87
CA LEU A 158 -7.08 2.27 -34.96
C LEU A 158 -7.79 2.76 -36.22
N LEU A 159 -7.04 3.41 -37.09
CA LEU A 159 -7.57 3.99 -38.32
C LEU A 159 -7.61 2.88 -39.36
N ILE A 160 -8.82 2.44 -39.69
CA ILE A 160 -9.08 1.51 -40.81
C ILE A 160 -9.58 2.35 -41.98
N ARG A 161 -8.87 2.31 -43.10
CA ARG A 161 -9.35 2.83 -44.38
C ARG A 161 -9.59 1.64 -45.30
N CYS A 162 -10.79 1.54 -45.86
CA CYS A 162 -11.14 0.57 -46.89
C CYS A 162 -11.48 1.33 -48.16
N GLY A 163 -10.85 0.98 -49.29
CA GLY A 163 -11.26 1.55 -50.57
C GLY A 163 -12.60 0.99 -51.05
N SER A 164 -13.37 1.80 -51.76
CA SER A 164 -14.78 1.52 -52.12
C SER A 164 -14.97 0.72 -53.42
N VAL A 165 -13.89 0.29 -54.08
CA VAL A 165 -13.95 -0.44 -55.36
C VAL A 165 -13.46 -1.88 -55.21
N LYS A 166 -14.02 -2.79 -56.01
CA LYS A 166 -13.62 -4.20 -56.04
C LYS A 166 -12.14 -4.30 -56.44
N GLY A 167 -11.31 -4.93 -55.60
CA GLY A 167 -9.84 -4.94 -55.78
C GLY A 167 -9.10 -3.86 -54.98
N ALA A 168 -9.80 -2.97 -54.29
CA ALA A 168 -9.17 -1.92 -53.48
C ALA A 168 -8.34 -2.48 -52.31
N SER A 169 -7.54 -1.61 -51.71
CA SER A 169 -6.72 -1.95 -50.55
C SER A 169 -7.36 -1.57 -49.23
N LEU A 170 -7.06 -2.36 -48.20
CA LEU A 170 -7.37 -2.05 -46.81
C LEU A 170 -6.09 -1.65 -46.08
N SER A 171 -6.07 -0.43 -45.55
CA SER A 171 -4.96 0.11 -44.76
C SER A 171 -5.36 0.21 -43.30
N VAL A 172 -4.52 -0.37 -42.43
CA VAL A 172 -4.67 -0.30 -40.96
C VAL A 172 -3.48 0.45 -40.40
N LYS A 173 -3.72 1.68 -39.91
CA LYS A 173 -2.71 2.46 -39.17
C LYS A 173 -3.01 2.38 -37.67
N SER A 174 -2.01 1.96 -36.90
CA SER A 174 -2.08 1.87 -35.45
C SER A 174 -0.69 2.04 -34.86
N ALA A 175 -0.58 2.79 -33.76
CA ALA A 175 0.63 2.90 -32.97
C ALA A 175 0.94 1.63 -32.15
N ASN A 176 -0.02 0.70 -32.05
CA ASN A 176 0.12 -0.56 -31.33
C ASN A 176 0.32 -1.73 -32.32
N PRO A 177 1.53 -2.29 -32.45
CA PRO A 177 1.82 -3.36 -33.41
C PRO A 177 1.07 -4.66 -33.12
N ALA A 178 0.73 -4.95 -31.85
CA ALA A 178 -0.06 -6.13 -31.48
C ALA A 178 -1.51 -6.01 -31.95
N ALA A 179 -2.09 -4.81 -31.86
CA ALA A 179 -3.43 -4.53 -32.39
C ALA A 179 -3.47 -4.68 -33.92
N LYS A 180 -2.45 -4.18 -34.63
CA LYS A 180 -2.27 -4.35 -36.09
C LYS A 180 -2.24 -5.83 -36.48
N LYS A 181 -1.52 -6.67 -35.72
CA LYS A 181 -1.43 -8.12 -35.96
C LYS A 181 -2.76 -8.85 -35.73
N ARG A 182 -3.52 -8.47 -34.70
CA ARG A 182 -4.81 -9.10 -34.37
C ARG A 182 -5.88 -8.83 -35.43
N VAL A 183 -5.97 -7.58 -35.90
CA VAL A 183 -6.89 -7.19 -36.99
C VAL A 183 -6.55 -7.94 -38.28
N ARG A 184 -5.26 -8.06 -38.63
CA ARG A 184 -4.82 -8.88 -39.79
C ARG A 184 -5.27 -10.34 -39.70
N LYS A 185 -5.11 -10.96 -38.52
CA LYS A 185 -5.53 -12.35 -38.30
C LYS A 185 -7.03 -12.53 -38.47
N GLN A 186 -7.83 -11.59 -37.97
CA GLN A 186 -9.28 -11.61 -38.13
C GLN A 186 -9.72 -11.42 -39.59
N ILE A 187 -9.06 -10.53 -40.33
CA ILE A 187 -9.36 -10.30 -41.75
C ILE A 187 -8.96 -11.51 -42.61
N ALA A 188 -7.82 -12.14 -42.33
CA ALA A 188 -7.41 -13.37 -43.02
C ALA A 188 -8.39 -14.53 -42.73
N ALA A 189 -8.88 -14.64 -41.49
CA ALA A 189 -9.85 -15.65 -41.11
C ALA A 189 -11.25 -15.42 -41.72
N ALA A 190 -11.61 -14.17 -42.01
CA ALA A 190 -12.89 -13.81 -42.62
C ALA A 190 -12.96 -14.10 -44.14
N GLY A 191 -11.87 -14.55 -44.76
CA GLY A 191 -11.79 -14.83 -46.19
C GLY A 191 -11.73 -13.55 -47.02
N SER A 192 -10.55 -13.17 -47.48
CA SER A 192 -10.33 -11.98 -48.30
C SER A 192 -10.94 -12.14 -49.70
N ALA A 193 -12.24 -11.89 -49.83
CA ALA A 193 -12.86 -11.71 -51.14
C ALA A 193 -12.42 -10.37 -51.75
N GLY A 194 -11.21 -10.35 -52.32
CA GLY A 194 -10.80 -9.35 -53.31
C GLY A 194 -10.15 -8.04 -52.82
N TYR A 195 -9.36 -8.04 -51.74
CA TYR A 195 -8.58 -6.85 -51.32
C TYR A 195 -7.07 -7.11 -51.34
N CYS A 196 -6.29 -6.22 -51.97
CA CYS A 196 -4.81 -6.23 -51.95
C CYS A 196 -4.27 -5.37 -50.80
N PHE A 197 -3.30 -5.84 -50.02
CA PHE A 197 -2.79 -5.10 -48.85
C PHE A 197 -1.48 -4.35 -49.18
N TRP A 198 -1.39 -3.07 -48.79
CA TRP A 198 -0.15 -2.27 -48.89
C TRP A 198 0.45 -1.97 -47.51
N LEU A 199 1.78 -1.92 -47.47
CA LEU A 199 2.59 -1.63 -46.28
C LEU A 199 3.13 -0.19 -46.37
N GLU A 200 2.70 0.65 -45.43
CA GLU A 200 3.46 1.79 -44.93
C GLU A 200 3.79 1.54 -43.45
#